data_AF-A0A453A888-F1
#
_entry.id   AF-A0A453A888-F1
#
_cell.length_a   1.000
_cell.length_b   1.000
_cell.length_c   1.000
_cell.angle_alpha   90.00
_cell.angle_beta   90.00
_cell.angle_gamma   90.00
#
_symmetry.space_group_name_H-M   'P 1'
#
loop_
_entity.id
_entity.type
_entity.pdbx_description
1 polymer ?
#
loop_
_entity_poly.entity_id
_entity_poly.type
_entity_poly.pdbx_seq_one_letter_code
_entity_poly.pdbx_strand_id
1 'polypeptide(L)'
;QDALQDDLTNTLVQQCYQSQHTIQRFVETAGDNEAMLLEALTVNDEIQKVLSRYEEMKKPVAPAHAEQEPLAIPIAAEAEHEDATAVGSEEALVRKPAGSRAKPDGDDGMLDDLDEMIFGKKGGDSSSSQEDADGAQKQDMKKDDLINL
;
A
#
# COMPACT_ATOMS: atom_id res chain seq x y z
N GLN A 1 6.80 -7.95 -5.71
CA GLN A 1 6.53 -6.57 -6.15
C GLN A 1 6.81 -5.56 -5.02
N ASP A 2 7.10 -6.02 -3.79
CA ASP A 2 7.34 -5.17 -2.62
C ASP A 2 8.57 -4.26 -2.74
N ALA A 3 9.64 -4.68 -3.44
CA ALA A 3 10.84 -3.85 -3.60
C ALA A 3 10.55 -2.50 -4.28
N LEU A 4 9.70 -2.48 -5.32
CA LEU A 4 9.32 -1.24 -6.02
C LEU A 4 8.43 -0.34 -5.14
N GLN A 5 7.56 -0.96 -4.34
CA GLN A 5 6.69 -0.25 -3.39
C GLN A 5 7.53 0.39 -2.27
N ASP A 6 8.52 -0.34 -1.76
CA ASP A 6 9.47 0.14 -0.75
C ASP A 6 10.37 1.25 -1.30
N ASP A 7 10.87 1.13 -2.54
CA ASP A 7 11.68 2.16 -3.19
C ASP A 7 10.90 3.46 -3.39
N LEU A 8 9.64 3.37 -3.83
CA LEU A 8 8.76 4.53 -3.93
C LEU A 8 8.51 5.16 -2.56
N THR A 9 8.23 4.34 -1.55
CA THR A 9 7.98 4.82 -0.18
C THR A 9 9.23 5.52 0.39
N ASN A 10 10.41 4.94 0.22
CA ASN A 10 11.69 5.53 0.63
C ASN A 10 11.94 6.87 -0.09
N THR A 11 11.62 6.94 -1.38
CA THR A 11 11.75 8.18 -2.16
C THR A 11 10.82 9.27 -1.62
N LEU A 12 9.55 8.96 -1.33
CA LEU A 12 8.60 9.92 -0.78
C LEU A 12 9.01 10.40 0.61
N VAL A 13 9.52 9.51 1.47
CA VAL A 13 10.05 9.87 2.79
C VAL A 13 11.27 10.78 2.67
N GLN A 14 12.19 10.49 1.75
CA GLN A 14 13.33 11.34 1.45
C GLN A 14 12.87 12.75 1.01
N GLN A 15 11.80 12.84 0.22
CA GLN A 15 11.21 14.13 -0.19
C GLN A 15 10.59 14.87 1.01
N CYS A 16 9.93 14.17 1.94
CA CYS A 16 9.44 14.79 3.17
C CYS A 16 10.58 15.44 3.97
N TYR A 17 11.73 14.76 4.13
CA TYR A 17 12.90 15.35 4.80
C TYR A 17 13.47 16.58 4.06
N GLN A 18 13.54 16.53 2.73
CA GLN A 18 13.99 17.67 1.93
C GLN A 18 13.02 18.87 2.05
N SER A 19 11.72 18.60 2.04
CA SER A 19 10.68 19.61 2.26
C SER A 19 10.78 20.22 3.65
N GLN A 20 11.06 19.42 4.68
CA GLN A 20 11.26 19.92 6.05
C GLN A 20 12.41 20.94 6.11
N HIS A 21 13.55 20.67 5.48
CA HIS A 21 14.66 21.63 5.40
C HIS A 21 14.27 22.91 4.66
N THR A 22 13.45 22.80 3.60
CA THR A 22 12.97 23.98 2.88
C THR A 22 11.99 24.80 3.71
N ILE A 23 11.10 24.16 4.46
CA ILE A 23 10.18 24.81 5.39
C ILE A 23 10.93 25.48 6.54
N GLN A 24 11.99 24.87 7.07
CA GLN A 24 12.85 25.48 8.08
C GLN A 24 13.38 26.84 7.59
N ARG A 25 13.85 26.89 6.33
CA ARG A 25 14.28 28.16 5.71
C ARG A 25 13.13 29.16 5.59
N PHE A 26 11.92 28.72 5.25
CA PHE A 26 10.76 29.62 5.21
C PHE A 26 10.44 30.20 6.59
N VAL A 27 10.49 29.37 7.64
CA VAL A 27 10.30 29.82 9.03
C VAL A 27 11.35 30.86 9.43
N GLU A 28 12.62 30.59 9.12
CA GLU A 28 13.73 31.50 9.46
C GLU A 28 13.70 32.81 8.67
N THR A 29 13.19 32.79 7.44
CA THR A 29 13.15 33.95 6.54
C THR A 29 11.80 34.70 6.55
N ALA A 30 10.81 34.23 7.32
CA ALA A 30 9.47 34.81 7.31
C ALA A 30 9.40 36.25 7.82
N GLY A 31 10.32 36.66 8.69
CA GLY A 31 10.36 38.03 9.21
C GLY A 31 9.06 38.41 9.92
N ASP A 32 8.36 39.41 9.40
CA ASP A 32 7.07 39.93 9.88
C ASP A 32 5.85 39.33 9.15
N ASN A 33 6.05 38.45 8.17
CA ASN A 33 4.97 37.78 7.46
C ASN A 33 4.41 36.60 8.29
N GLU A 34 3.59 36.93 9.28
CA GLU A 34 2.96 35.97 10.20
C GLU A 34 2.10 34.93 9.47
N ALA A 35 1.39 35.33 8.41
CA ALA A 35 0.58 34.41 7.61
C ALA A 35 1.44 33.28 7.01
N MET A 36 2.57 33.64 6.40
CA MET A 36 3.52 32.67 5.85
C MET A 36 4.16 31.81 6.93
N LEU A 37 4.47 32.38 8.10
CA LEU A 37 5.02 31.63 9.23
C LEU A 37 4.03 30.56 9.72
N LEU A 38 2.75 30.93 9.89
CA LEU A 38 1.70 30.00 10.33
C LEU A 38 1.46 28.88 9.31
N GLU A 39 1.43 29.21 8.02
CA GLU A 39 1.33 28.21 6.96
C GLU A 39 2.54 27.26 6.96
N ALA A 40 3.76 27.80 7.05
CA ALA A 40 4.98 27.02 7.10
C ALA A 40 5.01 26.06 8.29
N LEU A 41 4.60 26.53 9.48
CA LEU A 41 4.49 25.70 10.68
C LEU A 41 3.41 24.62 10.53
N THR A 42 2.25 24.95 9.95
CA THR A 42 1.17 23.98 9.71
C THR A 42 1.64 22.85 8.78
N VAL A 43 2.30 23.20 7.67
CA VAL A 43 2.86 22.20 6.74
C VAL A 43 3.98 21.39 7.42
N ASN A 44 4.78 22.00 8.30
CA ASN A 44 5.79 21.29 9.07
C ASN A 44 5.15 20.20 9.96
N ASP A 45 4.06 20.52 10.66
CA ASP A 45 3.34 19.57 11.50
C ASP A 45 2.77 18.39 10.68
N GLU A 46 2.25 18.66 9.48
CA GLU A 46 1.79 17.60 8.57
C GLU A 46 2.93 16.69 8.11
N ILE A 47 4.09 17.25 7.77
CA ILE A 47 5.29 16.46 7.41
C ILE A 47 5.77 15.63 8.58
N GLN A 48 5.86 16.20 9.79
CA GLN A 48 6.25 15.46 10.99
C GLN A 48 5.28 14.31 11.27
N LYS A 49 3.98 14.52 11.06
CA LYS A 49 2.95 13.50 11.22
C LYS A 49 3.15 12.35 10.21
N VAL A 50 3.38 12.66 8.94
CA VAL A 50 3.63 11.63 7.90
C VAL A 50 4.90 10.83 8.21
N LEU A 51 6.00 11.50 8.58
CA LEU A 51 7.25 10.84 8.96
C LEU A 51 7.07 9.95 10.19
N SER A 52 6.33 10.41 11.20
CA SER A 52 6.02 9.61 12.39
C SER A 52 5.24 8.34 12.04
N ARG A 53 4.25 8.43 11.14
CA ARG A 53 3.50 7.27 10.65
C ARG A 53 4.38 6.27 9.91
N TYR A 54 5.30 6.76 9.09
CA TYR A 54 6.23 5.89 8.38
C TYR A 54 7.14 5.12 9.34
N GLU A 55 7.67 5.78 10.38
CA GLU A 55 8.47 5.11 11.41
C GLU A 55 7.66 4.08 12.23
N GLU A 56 6.39 4.39 12.55
CA GLU A 56 5.48 3.42 13.17
C GLU A 56 5.27 2.17 12.30
N MET A 57 5.09 2.34 10.99
CA MET A 57 4.91 1.23 10.05
C MET A 57 6.17 0.40 9.83
N LYS A 58 7.35 1.03 9.94
CA LYS A 58 8.65 0.35 9.88
C LYS A 58 8.93 -0.53 11.09
N LYS A 59 8.32 -0.23 12.24
CA LYS A 59 8.53 -1.00 13.46
C LYS A 59 7.95 -2.41 13.26
N PRO A 60 8.73 -3.49 13.49
CA PRO A 60 8.19 -4.83 13.46
C PRO A 60 7.03 -4.94 14.45
N VAL A 61 5.86 -5.40 13.97
CA VAL A 61 4.76 -5.78 14.86
C VAL A 61 5.28 -6.90 15.74
N ALA A 62 5.53 -6.61 17.02
CA ALA A 62 5.89 -7.65 17.97
C ALA A 62 4.78 -8.71 17.94
N PRO A 63 5.12 -10.01 17.81
CA PRO A 63 4.11 -11.05 17.81
C PRO A 63 3.36 -10.98 19.15
N ALA A 64 2.05 -10.75 19.09
CA ALA A 64 1.16 -10.74 20.26
C ALA A 64 0.93 -12.17 20.83
N HIS A 65 1.93 -13.05 20.74
CA HIS A 65 1.87 -14.44 21.17
C HIS A 65 3.22 -14.89 21.75
N ALA A 66 3.63 -14.23 22.82
CA ALA A 66 4.53 -14.74 23.84
C ALA A 66 4.01 -14.09 25.13
N GLU A 67 3.42 -14.75 26.11
CA GLU A 67 3.50 -16.13 26.58
C GLU A 67 2.11 -16.51 27.12
N GLN A 68 1.50 -17.59 26.62
CA GLN A 68 0.64 -18.40 27.46
C GLN A 68 1.48 -19.61 27.84
N GLU A 69 2.37 -19.41 28.81
CA GLU A 69 2.98 -20.54 29.51
C GLU A 69 1.82 -21.36 30.10
N PRO A 70 1.67 -22.64 29.76
CA PRO A 70 0.62 -23.47 30.33
C PRO A 70 0.88 -23.56 31.84
N LEU A 71 0.13 -22.82 32.64
CA LEU A 71 0.10 -22.98 34.08
C LEU A 71 -0.36 -24.41 34.38
N ALA A 72 0.60 -25.28 34.70
CA ALA A 72 0.32 -26.63 35.17
C ALA A 72 -0.34 -26.52 36.55
N ILE A 73 -1.67 -26.65 36.58
CA ILE A 73 -2.45 -26.73 37.81
C ILE A 73 -2.12 -28.09 38.46
N PRO A 74 -1.51 -28.14 39.67
CA PRO A 74 -1.34 -29.41 40.35
C PRO A 74 -2.72 -29.90 40.81
N ILE A 75 -3.16 -31.01 40.22
CA ILE A 75 -4.35 -31.74 40.68
C ILE A 75 -3.96 -32.38 42.02
N ALA A 76 -4.32 -31.72 43.12
CA ALA A 76 -4.28 -32.32 44.44
C ALA A 76 -5.43 -33.32 44.55
N ALA A 77 -5.08 -34.59 44.68
CA ALA A 77 -6.01 -35.65 45.02
C ALA A 77 -6.54 -35.44 46.45
N GLU A 78 -7.85 -35.20 46.51
CA GLU A 78 -8.81 -35.63 47.54
C GLU A 78 -8.73 -35.05 48.96
N ALA A 79 -9.78 -34.31 49.34
CA ALA A 79 -10.58 -34.57 50.55
C ALA A 79 -11.84 -33.67 50.55
N GLU A 80 -12.99 -34.29 50.30
CA GLU A 80 -14.28 -34.08 50.97
C GLU A 80 -14.47 -32.76 51.75
N HIS A 81 -15.22 -31.78 51.20
CA HIS A 81 -16.17 -31.04 52.03
C HIS A 81 -17.27 -30.36 51.20
N GLU A 82 -18.39 -30.23 51.88
CA GLU A 82 -19.76 -30.09 51.44
C GLU A 82 -20.22 -28.64 51.20
N ASP A 83 -21.23 -28.54 50.33
CA ASP A 83 -22.32 -27.56 50.30
C ASP A 83 -22.19 -26.25 49.48
N ALA A 84 -23.36 -25.86 48.96
CA ALA A 84 -23.77 -24.55 48.44
C ALA A 84 -23.65 -24.22 46.93
N THR A 85 -24.64 -24.73 46.18
CA THR A 85 -25.61 -23.97 45.35
C THR A 85 -25.15 -23.06 44.19
N ALA A 86 -25.54 -23.49 42.97
CA ALA A 86 -26.49 -22.80 42.06
C ALA A 86 -25.99 -22.15 40.73
N VAL A 87 -26.74 -22.50 39.67
CA VAL A 87 -26.95 -21.83 38.36
C VAL A 87 -25.77 -21.96 37.37
N GLY A 88 -25.92 -22.35 36.09
CA GLY A 88 -27.02 -22.65 35.19
C GLY A 88 -26.44 -23.10 33.83
N SER A 89 -27.25 -23.81 33.06
CA SER A 89 -27.00 -24.55 31.81
C SER A 89 -26.75 -23.72 30.54
N GLU A 90 -25.96 -24.24 29.59
CA GLU A 90 -26.21 -24.38 28.12
C GLU A 90 -24.86 -24.62 27.39
N GLU A 91 -24.43 -25.85 27.10
CA GLU A 91 -24.80 -26.76 26.00
C GLU A 91 -24.70 -26.18 24.56
N ALA A 92 -23.77 -26.77 23.78
CA ALA A 92 -23.80 -26.93 22.32
C ALA A 92 -23.55 -25.73 21.39
N LEU A 93 -22.27 -25.45 21.08
CA LEU A 93 -21.89 -24.91 19.76
C LEU A 93 -21.23 -26.03 18.94
N VAL A 94 -22.11 -26.81 18.30
CA VAL A 94 -21.79 -27.94 17.42
C VAL A 94 -20.97 -27.49 16.21
N ARG A 95 -19.86 -28.19 15.96
CA ARG A 95 -19.03 -28.09 14.74
C ARG A 95 -19.87 -28.39 13.49
N LYS A 96 -19.88 -27.48 12.52
CA LYS A 96 -20.45 -27.77 11.19
C LYS A 96 -19.34 -28.29 10.23
N PRO A 97 -19.53 -29.43 9.55
CA PRO A 97 -18.56 -29.97 8.58
C PRO A 97 -18.81 -29.46 7.14
N ALA A 98 -17.79 -29.67 6.31
CA ALA A 98 -17.55 -29.16 4.96
C ALA A 98 -18.66 -29.36 3.90
N GLY A 99 -18.75 -28.41 2.97
CA GLY A 99 -19.59 -28.47 1.77
C GLY A 99 -18.78 -28.21 0.49
N SER A 100 -18.43 -29.31 -0.19
CA SER A 100 -18.29 -29.52 -1.64
C SER A 100 -17.81 -28.39 -2.58
N ARG A 101 -16.63 -28.63 -3.16
CA ARG A 101 -16.17 -28.24 -4.51
C ARG A 101 -17.31 -28.18 -5.54
N ALA A 102 -17.44 -27.05 -6.22
CA ALA A 102 -17.93 -26.99 -7.59
C ALA A 102 -16.76 -26.56 -8.48
N LYS A 103 -16.45 -27.36 -9.51
CA LYS A 103 -15.55 -26.95 -10.60
C LYS A 103 -16.27 -25.86 -11.42
N PRO A 104 -15.60 -24.77 -11.82
CA PRO A 104 -16.10 -23.98 -12.94
C PRO A 104 -15.86 -24.79 -14.22
N ASP A 105 -16.95 -25.07 -14.92
CA ASP A 105 -16.96 -25.57 -16.29
C ASP A 105 -16.29 -24.48 -17.15
N GLY A 106 -15.25 -24.86 -17.89
CA GLY A 106 -14.40 -23.93 -18.63
C GLY A 106 -15.13 -23.36 -19.83
N ASP A 107 -15.61 -22.12 -19.70
CA ASP A 107 -15.93 -21.28 -20.85
C ASP A 107 -14.68 -20.47 -21.20
N ASP A 108 -13.72 -21.09 -21.88
CA ASP A 108 -12.45 -20.44 -22.22
C ASP A 108 -12.63 -19.22 -23.16
N GLY A 109 -13.83 -19.00 -23.72
CA GLY A 109 -14.17 -17.84 -24.54
C GLY A 109 -14.32 -16.53 -23.76
N MET A 110 -14.80 -16.57 -22.51
CA MET A 110 -14.94 -15.36 -21.68
C MET A 110 -13.59 -14.76 -21.29
N LEU A 111 -12.54 -15.58 -21.22
CA LEU A 111 -11.19 -15.15 -20.84
C LEU A 111 -10.50 -14.46 -22.02
N ASP A 112 -10.76 -14.93 -23.24
CA ASP A 112 -10.20 -14.35 -24.47
C ASP A 112 -10.77 -12.95 -24.75
N ASP A 113 -12.07 -12.73 -24.56
CA ASP A 113 -12.71 -11.40 -24.66
C ASP A 113 -12.15 -10.42 -23.60
N LEU A 114 -11.86 -10.91 -22.39
CA LEU A 114 -11.29 -10.11 -21.32
C LEU A 114 -9.87 -9.65 -21.66
N ASP A 115 -9.06 -10.55 -22.22
CA ASP A 115 -7.72 -10.24 -22.69
C ASP A 115 -7.75 -9.30 -23.90
N GLU A 116 -8.74 -9.42 -24.81
CA GLU A 116 -8.91 -8.50 -25.95
C GLU A 116 -9.19 -7.06 -25.50
N MET A 117 -10.00 -6.85 -24.45
CA MET A 117 -10.28 -5.51 -23.91
C MET A 117 -9.10 -4.91 -23.14
N ILE A 118 -8.29 -5.73 -22.47
CA ILE A 118 -7.17 -5.26 -21.65
C ILE A 118 -5.91 -5.03 -22.48
N PHE A 119 -5.60 -5.92 -23.43
CA PHE A 119 -4.36 -5.89 -24.20
C PHE A 119 -4.54 -5.41 -25.65
N GLY A 120 -5.78 -5.32 -26.13
CA GLY A 120 -6.08 -5.06 -27.54
C GLY A 120 -5.84 -6.30 -28.40
N LYS A 121 -6.69 -6.52 -29.41
CA LYS A 121 -6.66 -7.69 -30.28
C LYS A 121 -5.29 -7.91 -30.93
N LYS A 122 -4.63 -9.02 -30.61
CA LYS A 122 -3.29 -9.37 -31.14
C LYS A 122 -3.35 -10.53 -32.12
N GLY A 123 -3.51 -10.23 -33.41
CA GLY A 123 -3.30 -11.17 -34.51
C GLY A 123 -4.02 -10.75 -35.79
N GLY A 124 -3.26 -10.34 -36.81
CA GLY A 124 -3.79 -9.69 -38.02
C GLY A 124 -4.00 -10.61 -39.23
N ASP A 125 -4.80 -10.07 -40.16
CA ASP A 125 -4.83 -10.19 -41.63
C ASP A 125 -5.89 -9.12 -42.04
N SER A 126 -5.81 -8.26 -43.05
CA SER A 126 -5.36 -8.40 -44.43
C SER A 126 -5.02 -7.01 -45.00
N SER A 127 -4.19 -7.03 -46.03
CA SER A 127 -3.86 -5.96 -46.99
C SER A 127 -4.96 -4.94 -47.31
N SER A 128 -4.60 -3.66 -47.25
CA SER A 128 -4.79 -2.73 -48.37
C SER A 128 -3.69 -1.66 -48.34
N SER A 129 -2.60 -1.94 -49.06
CA SER A 129 -1.72 -0.89 -49.57
C SER A 129 -2.50 -0.04 -50.57
N GLN A 130 -2.55 1.26 -50.35
CA GLN A 130 -2.69 2.29 -51.39
C GLN A 130 -2.08 3.56 -50.77
N GLU A 131 -0.84 3.92 -51.12
CA GLU A 131 -0.56 4.98 -52.11
C GLU A 131 -1.34 6.24 -51.72
N ASP A 132 -0.72 7.22 -51.06
CA ASP A 132 -0.05 8.28 -51.82
C ASP A 132 1.24 8.79 -51.16
N ALA A 133 2.27 8.87 -52.00
CA ALA A 133 3.45 9.68 -51.81
C ALA A 133 3.22 11.05 -52.43
N ASP A 134 3.34 12.12 -51.65
CA ASP A 134 3.68 13.48 -52.09
C ASP A 134 4.00 14.28 -50.82
N GLY A 135 5.14 14.93 -50.59
CA GLY A 135 6.36 15.17 -51.33
C GLY A 135 7.25 16.02 -50.42
N ALA A 136 8.57 15.87 -50.54
CA ALA A 136 9.63 16.89 -50.41
C ALA A 136 9.38 18.11 -49.47
N GLN A 137 10.26 18.54 -48.56
CA GLN A 137 11.72 18.57 -48.61
C GLN A 137 12.26 19.33 -47.38
N LYS A 138 13.50 18.99 -46.98
CA LYS A 138 14.54 19.86 -46.35
C LYS A 138 14.38 20.18 -44.85
N GLN A 139 15.27 19.62 -44.03
CA GLN A 139 16.53 20.22 -43.58
C GLN A 139 16.29 21.51 -42.79
N ASP A 140 16.58 21.51 -41.49
CA ASP A 140 17.70 22.33 -41.03
C ASP A 140 18.26 21.84 -39.69
N MET A 141 19.56 21.99 -39.57
CA MET A 141 20.34 21.70 -38.39
C MET A 141 20.22 22.87 -37.41
N LYS A 142 20.01 22.58 -36.12
CA LYS A 142 20.61 23.34 -35.02
C LYS A 142 20.48 22.55 -33.72
N LYS A 143 21.49 21.72 -33.48
CA LYS A 143 22.08 21.62 -32.14
C LYS A 143 22.90 22.90 -31.99
N ASP A 144 22.69 23.61 -30.88
CA ASP A 144 23.51 24.68 -30.29
C ASP A 144 22.56 25.77 -29.77
N ASP A 145 22.17 25.66 -28.50
CA ASP A 145 22.70 26.59 -27.50
C ASP A 145 22.26 26.19 -26.08
N LEU A 146 23.25 25.65 -25.37
CA LEU A 146 23.38 25.62 -23.93
C LEU A 146 23.20 27.05 -23.36
N ILE A 147 22.53 27.15 -22.21
CA ILE A 147 22.91 28.01 -21.07
C ILE A 147 23.06 29.52 -21.35
N ASN A 148 22.04 30.31 -20.97
CA ASN A 148 22.14 31.44 -20.01
C ASN A 148 20.91 32.34 -20.09
N LEU A 149 20.06 32.29 -19.06
CA LEU A 149 19.68 33.49 -18.30
C LEU A 149 19.23 33.10 -16.89
#